data_AF-A0A1H5JGN6-F1
#
_entry.id   AF-A0A1H5JGN6-F1
#
_cell.length_a   1.000
_cell.length_b   1.000
_cell.length_c   1.000
_cell.angle_alpha   90.00
_cell.angle_beta   90.00
_cell.angle_gamma   90.00
#
_symmetry.space_group_name_H-M   'P 1'
#
loop_
_entity.id
_entity.type
_entity.pdbx_description
1 polymer ?
#
loop_
_entity_poly.entity_id
_entity_poly.type
_entity_poly.pdbx_seq_one_letter_code
_entity_poly.pdbx_strand_id
1 'polypeptide(L)'
;MNTAQRSIKISKQDLGVLKDNLFVALVLIMEKQPRVVYLIPSKDLSQTNNDIFIENEVSLMPSLSNWEIKISRSTIPELAKYSLENMTEKL
;
A
#
# COMPACT_ATOMS: atom_id res chain seq x y z
N MET A 1 6.43 -8.79 23.67
CA MET A 1 6.85 -7.96 22.52
C MET A 1 5.76 -8.01 21.48
N ASN A 2 4.92 -6.97 21.37
CA ASN A 2 3.88 -6.91 20.34
C ASN A 2 4.47 -6.16 19.13
N THR A 3 5.10 -6.89 18.21
CA THR A 3 5.48 -6.38 16.89
C THR A 3 4.19 -6.15 16.11
N ALA A 4 3.57 -4.98 16.29
CA ALA A 4 2.33 -4.61 15.63
C ALA A 4 2.54 -4.46 14.11
N GLN A 5 2.59 -5.58 13.41
CA GLN A 5 2.40 -5.62 11.96
C GLN A 5 0.91 -5.39 11.71
N ARG A 6 0.60 -4.37 10.92
CA ARG A 6 -0.75 -4.13 10.42
C ARG A 6 -0.76 -4.39 8.93
N SER A 7 -1.92 -4.71 8.40
CA SER A 7 -2.12 -4.72 6.96
C SER A 7 -3.45 -4.12 6.58
N ILE A 8 -3.48 -3.51 5.41
CA ILE A 8 -4.66 -2.89 4.82
C ILE A 8 -4.96 -3.62 3.53
N LYS A 9 -6.21 -4.08 3.38
CA LYS A 9 -6.66 -4.77 2.17
C LYS A 9 -7.40 -3.81 1.25
N ILE A 10 -7.14 -3.93 -0.03
CA ILE A 10 -7.78 -3.18 -1.11
C ILE A 10 -8.45 -4.20 -2.02
N SER A 11 -9.78 -4.22 -2.03
CA SER A 11 -10.58 -5.09 -2.89
C SER A 11 -10.22 -4.86 -4.36
N LYS A 12 -9.93 -5.94 -5.09
CA LYS A 12 -9.69 -5.83 -6.55
C LYS A 12 -10.95 -5.44 -7.29
N GLN A 13 -12.10 -5.88 -6.79
CA GLN A 13 -13.40 -5.54 -7.37
C GLN A 13 -13.71 -4.04 -7.24
N ASP A 14 -13.34 -3.43 -6.11
CA ASP A 14 -13.65 -2.02 -5.83
C ASP A 14 -12.68 -1.06 -6.52
N LEU A 15 -11.37 -1.38 -6.52
CA LEU A 15 -10.36 -0.55 -7.19
C LEU A 15 -10.40 -0.76 -8.71
N GLY A 16 -10.76 -1.96 -9.17
CA GLY A 16 -10.77 -2.33 -10.58
C GLY A 16 -9.38 -2.51 -11.17
N VAL A 17 -9.22 -2.12 -12.44
CA VAL A 17 -7.97 -2.28 -13.19
C VAL A 17 -6.94 -1.22 -12.78
N LEU A 18 -5.71 -1.64 -12.51
CA LEU A 18 -4.58 -0.76 -12.21
C LEU A 18 -4.23 0.13 -13.42
N LYS A 19 -3.96 1.42 -13.19
CA LYS A 19 -3.70 2.43 -14.24
C LYS A 19 -2.58 3.38 -13.84
N ASP A 20 -1.92 3.98 -14.83
CA ASP A 20 -0.81 4.92 -14.61
C ASP A 20 -1.23 6.19 -13.84
N ASN A 21 -2.48 6.63 -14.03
CA ASN A 21 -3.03 7.82 -13.41
C ASN A 21 -3.95 7.52 -12.20
N LEU A 22 -3.89 6.29 -11.67
CA LEU A 22 -4.65 5.89 -10.49
C LEU A 22 -3.69 5.72 -9.31
N PHE A 23 -4.02 6.35 -8.19
CA PHE A 23 -3.21 6.34 -6.98
C PHE A 23 -4.03 5.93 -5.76
N VAL A 24 -3.37 5.28 -4.81
CA VAL A 24 -3.90 4.97 -3.48
C VAL A 24 -3.23 5.89 -2.46
N ALA A 25 -4.04 6.65 -1.73
CA ALA A 25 -3.56 7.45 -0.60
C ALA A 25 -3.64 6.64 0.69
N LEU A 26 -2.49 6.34 1.29
CA LEU A 26 -2.40 5.70 2.61
C LEU A 26 -2.04 6.76 3.66
N VAL A 27 -2.91 6.93 4.67
CA VAL A 27 -2.67 7.85 5.78
C VAL A 27 -2.26 7.07 7.02
N LEU A 28 -1.05 7.29 7.50
CA LEU A 28 -0.53 6.67 8.71
C LEU A 28 -0.57 7.68 9.87
N ILE A 29 -1.28 7.31 10.94
CA ILE A 29 -1.40 8.10 12.16
C ILE A 29 -0.74 7.30 13.29
N MET A 30 0.34 7.86 13.85
CA MET A 30 1.08 7.28 14.96
C MET A 30 1.11 8.26 16.13
N GLU A 31 1.03 7.74 17.35
CA GLU A 31 1.12 8.58 18.55
C GLU A 31 2.47 9.32 18.58
N LYS A 32 2.42 10.62 18.85
CA LYS A 32 3.60 11.50 18.98
C LYS A 32 4.46 11.62 17.70
N GLN A 33 3.94 11.25 16.54
CA GLN A 33 4.58 11.52 15.25
C GLN A 33 3.66 12.31 14.32
N PRO A 34 4.20 13.11 13.39
CA PRO A 34 3.41 13.73 12.34
C PRO A 34 2.61 12.69 11.56
N ARG A 35 1.42 13.08 11.09
CA ARG A 35 0.66 12.25 10.14
C ARG A 35 1.45 12.16 8.84
N VAL A 36 1.63 10.95 8.33
CA VAL A 36 2.31 10.72 7.07
C VAL A 36 1.28 10.31 6.03
N VAL A 37 1.34 10.93 4.85
CA VAL A 37 0.54 10.57 3.70
C VAL A 37 1.46 9.96 2.65
N TYR A 38 1.15 8.73 2.25
CA TYR A 38 1.80 8.05 1.15
C TYR A 38 0.88 8.05 -0.06
N LEU A 39 1.41 8.43 -1.23
CA LEU A 39 0.72 8.39 -2.51
C LEU A 39 1.33 7.27 -3.35
N ILE A 40 0.63 6.14 -3.43
CA ILE A 40 1.12 4.91 -4.04
C ILE A 40 0.52 4.78 -5.45
N PRO A 41 1.33 4.75 -6.52
CA PRO A 41 0.84 4.42 -7.85
C PRO A 41 0.14 3.06 -7.84
N SER A 42 -1.05 2.95 -8.42
CA SER A 42 -1.83 1.71 -8.34
C SER A 42 -1.09 0.52 -8.95
N LYS A 43 -0.31 0.74 -10.01
CA LYS A 43 0.51 -0.31 -10.63
C LYS A 43 1.53 -0.92 -9.67
N ASP A 44 2.00 -0.16 -8.68
CA ASP A 44 2.98 -0.65 -7.71
C ASP A 44 2.40 -1.69 -6.76
N LEU A 45 1.05 -1.79 -6.65
CA LEU A 45 0.38 -2.86 -5.90
C LEU A 45 0.61 -4.26 -6.48
N SER A 46 0.98 -4.35 -7.77
CA SER A 46 1.35 -5.60 -8.43
C SER A 46 2.84 -5.92 -8.34
N GLN A 47 3.65 -5.09 -7.69
CA GLN A 47 5.07 -5.39 -7.48
C GLN A 47 5.22 -6.48 -6.45
N THR A 48 5.57 -7.69 -6.90
CA THR A 48 5.79 -8.87 -6.04
C THR A 48 7.17 -8.89 -5.38
N ASN A 49 8.03 -7.92 -5.68
CA ASN A 49 9.45 -7.93 -5.32
C ASN A 49 9.72 -7.25 -3.97
N ASN A 50 8.69 -6.84 -3.23
CA ASN A 50 8.87 -6.22 -1.92
C ASN A 50 7.98 -6.82 -0.84
N ASP A 51 8.39 -6.61 0.41
CA ASP A 51 7.65 -7.08 1.59
C ASP A 51 6.43 -6.21 1.94
N ILE A 52 6.14 -5.18 1.11
CA ILE A 52 5.07 -4.21 1.33
C ILE A 52 3.78 -4.68 0.68
N PHE A 53 3.81 -5.05 -0.61
CA PHE A 53 2.63 -5.32 -1.39
C PHE A 53 2.46 -6.82 -1.60
N ILE A 54 1.29 -7.33 -1.25
CA ILE A 54 0.90 -8.71 -1.52
C ILE A 54 -0.29 -8.70 -2.44
N GLU A 55 -0.20 -9.52 -3.47
CA GLU A 55 -1.31 -9.84 -4.34
C GLU A 55 -1.97 -11.14 -3.87
N ASN A 56 -3.17 -11.03 -3.30
CA ASN A 56 -3.97 -12.17 -2.84
C ASN A 56 -5.03 -12.49 -3.89
N GLU A 57 -4.81 -13.56 -4.66
CA GLU A 57 -5.77 -14.08 -5.64
C GLU A 57 -6.56 -15.27 -5.11
N VAL A 58 -7.89 -15.25 -5.29
CA VAL A 58 -8.80 -16.32 -4.89
C VAL A 58 -9.55 -16.82 -6.12
N SER A 59 -9.07 -17.92 -6.71
CA SER A 59 -9.61 -18.47 -7.97
C SER A 59 -11.08 -18.88 -7.89
N LEU A 60 -11.52 -19.45 -6.76
CA LEU A 60 -12.89 -19.93 -6.56
C LEU A 60 -13.91 -18.81 -6.35
N MET A 61 -13.48 -17.67 -5.81
CA MET A 61 -14.32 -16.50 -5.55
C MET A 61 -13.50 -15.22 -5.82
N PRO A 62 -13.37 -14.80 -7.09
CA PRO A 62 -12.55 -13.65 -7.47
C PRO A 62 -12.95 -12.33 -6.80
N SER A 63 -14.19 -12.21 -6.33
CA SER A 63 -14.66 -11.06 -5.54
C SER A 63 -13.96 -10.93 -4.19
N LEU A 64 -13.30 -11.98 -3.70
CA LEU A 64 -12.51 -11.95 -2.46
C LEU A 64 -11.03 -11.61 -2.71
N SER A 65 -10.59 -11.55 -3.97
CA SER A 65 -9.23 -11.16 -4.32
C SER A 65 -8.97 -9.72 -3.88
N ASN A 66 -7.77 -9.48 -3.36
CA ASN A 66 -7.37 -8.17 -2.86
C ASN A 66 -5.87 -7.94 -3.05
N TRP A 67 -5.47 -6.68 -3.11
CA TRP A 67 -4.10 -6.29 -2.77
C TRP A 67 -4.01 -6.01 -1.28
N GLU A 68 -2.86 -6.26 -0.69
CA GLU A 68 -2.62 -6.01 0.73
C GLU A 68 -1.34 -5.17 0.89
N ILE A 69 -1.44 -4.11 1.71
CA ILE A 69 -0.31 -3.26 2.07
C ILE A 69 0.11 -3.60 3.50
N LYS A 70 1.30 -4.17 3.66
CA LYS A 70 1.92 -4.48 4.96
C LYS A 70 2.63 -3.27 5.55
N ILE A 71 2.26 -2.96 6.79
CA ILE A 71 2.79 -1.83 7.55
C ILE A 71 3.45 -2.37 8.81
N SER A 72 4.76 -2.23 8.88
CA SER A 72 5.58 -2.58 10.03
C SER A 72 6.75 -1.59 10.15
N ARG A 73 7.49 -1.67 11.25
CA ARG A 73 8.72 -0.88 11.40
C ARG A 73 9.75 -1.17 10.32
N SER A 74 9.80 -2.38 9.78
CA SER A 74 10.73 -2.76 8.72
C SER A 74 10.27 -2.28 7.33
N THR A 75 8.97 -2.14 7.09
CA THR A 75 8.45 -1.68 5.79
C THR A 75 8.32 -0.16 5.68
N ILE A 76 8.24 0.58 6.79
CA ILE A 76 8.15 2.05 6.80
C ILE A 76 9.27 2.73 5.99
N PRO A 77 10.56 2.37 6.15
CA PRO A 77 11.64 2.99 5.37
C PRO A 77 11.45 2.82 3.86
N GLU A 78 10.94 1.67 3.42
CA GLU A 78 10.68 1.44 2.00
C GLU A 78 9.38 2.15 1.54
N LEU A 79 8.35 2.22 2.39
CA LEU A 79 7.14 3.01 2.14
C LEU A 79 7.44 4.52 2.00
N ALA A 80 8.50 5.01 2.63
CA ALA A 80 8.91 6.42 2.54
C ALA A 80 9.15 6.88 1.10
N LYS A 81 9.49 5.99 0.15
CA LYS A 81 9.62 6.32 -1.27
C LYS A 81 8.32 6.83 -1.91
N TYR A 82 7.19 6.52 -1.27
CA TYR A 82 5.85 6.97 -1.66
C TYR A 82 5.34 8.13 -0.83
N SER A 83 6.13 8.70 0.10
CA SER A 83 5.68 9.86 0.86
C SER A 83 5.30 10.99 -0.09
N LEU A 84 4.27 11.76 0.27
CA LEU A 84 3.80 12.86 -0.59
C LEU A 84 4.94 13.81 -0.99
N GLU A 85 5.84 14.11 -0.04
CA GLU A 85 7.04 14.93 -0.25
C GLU A 85 7.96 14.36 -1.34
N ASN A 86 8.21 13.05 -1.33
CA ASN A 86 9.07 12.39 -2.32
C ASN A 86 8.38 12.20 -3.67
N MET A 87 7.04 12.12 -3.69
CA MET A 87 6.27 11.98 -4.92
C MET A 87 6.12 13.30 -5.66
N THR A 88 6.10 14.45 -4.96
CA THR A 88 6.07 15.77 -5.60
C THR A 88 7.30 16.08 -6.45
N GLU A 89 8.45 15.43 -6.20
CA GLU A 89 9.63 15.56 -7.06
C GLU A 89 9.53 14.75 -8.37
N LYS A 90 8.59 13.80 -8.45
CA LYS A 90 8.41 12.87 -9.58
C LYS A 90 7.20 13.20 -10.46
N LEU A 91 6.34 14.12 -10.01
CA LEU A 91 5.16 14.60 -10.73
C LEU A 91 5.50 15.88 -11.50
#